data_AF-A0A7W3PF05-F1
#
_entry.id   AF-A0A7W3PF05-F1
#
_cell.length_a   1.000
_cell.length_b   1.000
_cell.length_c   1.000
_cell.angle_alpha   90.00
_cell.angle_beta   90.00
_cell.angle_gamma   90.00
#
_symmetry.space_group_name_H-M   'P 1'
#
loop_
_entity.id
_entity.type
_entity.pdbx_description
1 polymer ?
#
loop_
_entity_poly.entity_id
_entity_poly.type
_entity_poly.pdbx_seq_one_letter_code
_entity_poly.pdbx_strand_id
1 'polypeptide(L)'
;MPVGTHGKITVTPYADGGKTRLFGEGKTWRTPDGEQVPMKRITWIARCRFRDNDGRTRPVEAWGTTSTGADQSLQTALAARKRASSETITAETRLEVLADYWLRTKIDPSERSVNTKQRYRDVTEHDVIPGLGGLRLRECTVSRLESWVAEQATQRAATARLCLTCLKGMFDVAVREDALSVNPARSVSAIPVEETEVRALGLPDVIKLRAALAADERARAQELADLVDVMLATGCRVGEALALRWEDIDLDQHVVYITGTVVREQGVRLFRQDTTKGKKPRGHLVPAFAMTMLKRRAEQVPGGDLGLVFPSVRGGLREVTTIDKQWRKFRERHAEWAWITPRTFRKSVATAVDRGADIEAAAAQLGHSSSAITARHYVERVAVGPDHREILEQFGA
;
A
#
# COMPACT_ATOMS: atom_id res chain seq x y z
N MET A 1 -40.45 -13.47 -8.25
CA MET A 1 -39.73 -13.14 -7.00
C MET A 1 -38.31 -12.72 -7.35
N PRO A 2 -37.79 -11.57 -6.91
CA PRO A 2 -36.36 -11.26 -6.97
C PRO A 2 -35.48 -12.26 -6.19
N VAL A 3 -34.20 -12.39 -6.53
CA VAL A 3 -33.24 -13.20 -5.76
C VAL A 3 -33.14 -12.67 -4.33
N GLY A 4 -33.03 -13.55 -3.35
CA GLY A 4 -32.98 -13.20 -1.92
C GLY A 4 -34.33 -12.83 -1.30
N THR A 5 -35.44 -12.96 -2.03
CA THR A 5 -36.80 -12.71 -1.52
C THR A 5 -37.58 -14.02 -1.32
N HIS A 6 -38.62 -13.97 -0.49
CA HIS A 6 -39.55 -15.08 -0.28
C HIS A 6 -40.98 -14.70 -0.69
N GLY A 7 -41.75 -15.72 -1.02
CA GLY A 7 -43.19 -15.60 -1.24
C GLY A 7 -43.96 -15.47 0.08
N LYS A 8 -45.29 -15.45 -0.01
CA LYS A 8 -46.17 -15.41 1.16
C LYS A 8 -45.85 -16.55 2.12
N ILE A 9 -45.66 -16.22 3.39
CA ILE A 9 -45.49 -17.21 4.47
C ILE A 9 -46.87 -17.76 4.82
N THR A 10 -46.96 -19.08 4.92
CA THR A 10 -48.18 -19.77 5.34
C THR A 10 -47.87 -20.59 6.58
N VAL A 11 -48.62 -20.36 7.66
CA VAL A 11 -48.48 -21.08 8.93
C VAL A 11 -49.72 -21.93 9.15
N THR A 12 -49.53 -23.23 9.31
CA THR A 12 -50.64 -24.19 9.46
C THR A 12 -50.38 -25.15 10.61
N PRO A 13 -51.43 -25.66 11.28
CA PRO A 13 -51.29 -26.78 12.20
C PRO A 13 -50.65 -27.96 11.47
N TYR A 14 -49.71 -28.64 12.12
CA TYR A 14 -49.10 -29.85 11.59
C TYR A 14 -50.08 -31.02 11.78
N ALA A 15 -50.99 -31.18 10.82
CA ALA A 15 -51.98 -32.26 10.80
C ALA A 15 -51.58 -33.27 9.71
N ASP A 16 -50.81 -34.29 10.09
CA ASP A 16 -50.62 -35.47 9.26
C ASP A 16 -51.66 -36.52 9.70
N GLY A 17 -52.81 -36.55 9.01
CA GLY A 17 -53.78 -37.65 9.09
C GLY A 17 -54.24 -38.07 10.50
N GLY A 18 -54.33 -37.15 11.46
CA GLY A 18 -54.76 -37.46 12.83
C GLY A 18 -53.67 -37.98 13.77
N LYS A 19 -52.38 -37.94 13.40
CA LYS A 19 -51.26 -38.26 14.29
C LYS A 19 -50.32 -37.06 14.43
N THR A 20 -50.37 -36.39 15.58
CA THR A 20 -49.26 -35.54 16.02
C THR A 20 -48.01 -36.41 16.05
N ARG A 21 -46.92 -36.04 15.38
CA ARG A 21 -45.61 -36.66 15.63
C ARG A 21 -45.13 -36.21 17.01
N LEU A 22 -45.67 -36.85 18.03
CA LEU A 22 -45.03 -36.94 19.33
C LEU A 22 -43.79 -37.79 19.11
N PHE A 23 -42.60 -37.19 19.20
CA PHE A 23 -41.54 -37.94 19.86
C PHE A 23 -41.94 -38.01 21.34
N GLY A 24 -42.82 -38.99 21.64
CA GLY A 24 -43.50 -39.31 22.90
C GLY A 24 -43.60 -38.21 23.96
N GLU A 25 -44.83 -37.81 24.32
CA GLU A 25 -45.07 -37.20 25.63
C GLU A 25 -44.38 -38.06 26.72
N GLY A 26 -43.44 -37.45 27.44
CA GLY A 26 -42.63 -38.12 28.47
C GLY A 26 -41.28 -38.70 28.03
N LYS A 27 -40.83 -38.55 26.78
CA LYS A 27 -39.50 -39.02 26.33
C LYS A 27 -38.43 -37.93 26.39
N THR A 28 -37.32 -38.22 27.06
CA THR A 28 -36.09 -37.41 27.04
C THR A 28 -35.13 -37.96 25.97
N TRP A 29 -34.44 -37.07 25.26
CA TRP A 29 -33.32 -37.42 24.39
C TRP A 29 -32.01 -37.18 25.13
N ARG A 30 -31.02 -38.07 24.95
CA ARG A 30 -29.71 -37.94 25.58
C ARG A 30 -28.72 -37.33 24.57
N THR A 31 -28.12 -36.19 24.91
CA THR A 31 -27.05 -35.59 24.09
C THR A 31 -25.84 -36.52 24.01
N PRO A 32 -24.96 -36.36 23.01
CA PRO A 32 -23.66 -37.07 22.98
C PRO A 32 -22.85 -36.91 24.27
N ASP A 33 -23.11 -35.83 25.00
CA ASP A 33 -22.44 -35.43 26.24
C ASP A 33 -23.15 -36.00 27.50
N GLY A 34 -24.25 -36.74 27.31
CA GLY A 34 -24.95 -37.48 28.36
C GLY A 34 -26.15 -36.77 29.01
N GLU A 35 -26.43 -35.52 28.63
CA GLU A 35 -27.52 -34.70 29.19
C GLU A 35 -28.89 -35.12 28.66
N GLN A 36 -29.89 -35.27 29.54
CA GLN A 36 -31.26 -35.61 29.15
C GLN A 36 -32.10 -34.35 28.92
N VAL A 37 -32.57 -34.15 27.69
CA VAL A 37 -33.35 -32.98 27.28
C VAL A 37 -34.79 -33.38 26.92
N PRO A 38 -35.83 -32.69 27.42
CA PRO A 38 -37.22 -33.02 27.10
C PRO A 38 -37.56 -32.71 25.64
N MET A 39 -38.15 -33.68 24.94
CA MET A 39 -38.59 -33.49 23.55
C MET A 39 -39.85 -32.62 23.51
N LYS A 40 -39.77 -31.46 22.82
CA LYS A 40 -40.90 -30.53 22.67
C LYS A 40 -41.87 -30.98 21.57
N ARG A 41 -43.18 -30.89 21.86
CA ARG A 41 -44.28 -31.22 20.95
C ARG A 41 -44.36 -30.20 19.80
N ILE A 42 -43.98 -30.59 18.58
CA ILE A 42 -44.15 -29.75 17.38
C ILE A 42 -45.60 -29.84 16.93
N THR A 43 -46.27 -28.70 16.84
CA THR A 43 -47.71 -28.63 16.54
C THR A 43 -48.00 -27.76 15.32
N TRP A 44 -47.02 -26.98 14.85
CA TRP A 44 -47.17 -26.01 13.77
C TRP A 44 -46.01 -26.09 12.78
N ILE A 45 -46.30 -25.84 11.51
CA ILE A 45 -45.31 -25.71 10.44
C ILE A 45 -45.55 -24.40 9.69
N ALA A 46 -44.46 -23.67 9.45
CA ALA A 46 -44.44 -22.47 8.63
C ALA A 46 -43.70 -22.79 7.33
N ARG A 47 -44.29 -22.41 6.18
CA ARG A 47 -43.77 -22.70 4.85
C ARG A 47 -43.73 -21.43 4.00
N CYS A 48 -42.71 -21.31 3.16
CA CYS A 48 -42.70 -20.36 2.06
C CYS A 48 -41.82 -20.86 0.91
N ARG A 49 -41.81 -20.15 -0.21
CA ARG A 49 -40.82 -20.33 -1.28
C ARG A 49 -39.78 -19.22 -1.17
N PHE A 50 -38.50 -19.54 -1.31
CA PHE A 50 -37.39 -18.59 -1.33
C PHE A 50 -36.63 -18.69 -2.66
N ARG A 51 -36.26 -17.56 -3.26
CA ARG A 51 -35.43 -17.55 -4.49
C ARG A 51 -33.97 -17.40 -4.10
N ASP A 52 -33.22 -18.48 -4.23
CA ASP A 52 -31.78 -18.53 -3.91
C ASP A 52 -30.93 -17.80 -4.98
N ASN A 53 -29.65 -17.61 -4.67
CA ASN A 53 -28.68 -16.88 -5.50
C ASN A 53 -28.38 -17.56 -6.85
N ASP A 54 -28.62 -18.86 -6.97
CA ASP A 54 -28.56 -19.57 -8.25
C ASP A 54 -29.81 -19.33 -9.13
N GLY A 55 -30.67 -18.39 -8.72
CA GLY A 55 -31.91 -18.02 -9.40
C GLY A 55 -33.04 -19.01 -9.21
N ARG A 56 -32.80 -20.18 -8.58
CA ARG A 56 -33.80 -21.22 -8.37
C ARG A 56 -34.65 -20.93 -7.13
N THR A 57 -35.94 -21.23 -7.23
CA THR A 57 -36.88 -21.01 -6.13
C THR A 57 -37.16 -22.32 -5.40
N ARG A 58 -36.72 -22.44 -4.15
CA ARG A 58 -36.85 -23.65 -3.32
C ARG A 58 -37.86 -23.47 -2.18
N PRO A 59 -38.57 -24.53 -1.76
CA PRO A 59 -39.39 -24.49 -0.56
C PRO A 59 -38.50 -24.37 0.69
N VAL A 60 -38.95 -23.57 1.66
CA VAL A 60 -38.36 -23.43 2.98
C VAL A 60 -39.44 -23.71 4.00
N GLU A 61 -39.15 -24.61 4.93
CA GLU A 61 -40.06 -25.00 6.00
C GLU A 61 -39.34 -24.89 7.33
N ALA A 62 -40.09 -24.50 8.36
CA ALA A 62 -39.64 -24.53 9.74
C ALA A 62 -40.79 -24.92 10.67
N TRP A 63 -40.44 -25.45 11.84
CA TRP A 63 -41.37 -26.06 12.77
C TRP A 63 -41.39 -25.33 14.10
N GLY A 64 -42.53 -25.38 14.80
CA GLY A 64 -42.68 -24.80 16.12
C GLY A 64 -43.74 -25.50 16.97
N THR A 65 -43.65 -25.32 18.28
CA THR A 65 -44.67 -25.80 19.23
C THR A 65 -45.94 -24.94 19.18
N THR A 66 -45.81 -23.67 18.79
CA THR A 66 -46.87 -22.67 18.60
C THR A 66 -46.80 -22.10 17.17
N SER A 67 -47.90 -21.47 16.72
CA SER A 67 -47.96 -20.78 15.42
C SER A 67 -46.86 -19.71 15.31
N THR A 68 -46.73 -18.86 16.33
CA THR A 68 -45.69 -17.83 16.41
C THR A 68 -44.29 -18.42 16.44
N GLY A 69 -44.08 -19.54 17.13
CA GLY A 69 -42.78 -20.21 17.19
C GLY A 69 -42.34 -20.75 15.83
N ALA A 70 -43.27 -21.32 15.05
CA ALA A 70 -42.98 -21.80 13.70
C ALA A 70 -42.64 -20.65 12.74
N ASP A 71 -43.36 -19.51 12.83
CA ASP A 71 -43.06 -18.30 12.06
C ASP A 71 -41.67 -17.74 12.41
N GLN A 72 -41.35 -17.59 13.69
CA GLN A 72 -40.04 -17.11 14.14
C GLN A 72 -38.91 -18.02 13.67
N SER A 73 -39.06 -19.34 13.78
CA SER A 73 -38.06 -20.30 13.27
C SER A 73 -37.90 -20.20 11.75
N LEU A 74 -38.99 -19.97 11.00
CA LEU A 74 -38.91 -19.75 9.55
C LEU A 74 -38.19 -18.44 9.23
N GLN A 75 -38.49 -17.35 9.93
CA GLN A 75 -37.81 -16.08 9.79
C GLN A 75 -36.31 -16.21 10.08
N THR A 76 -35.92 -16.96 11.11
CA THR A 76 -34.51 -17.29 11.37
C THR A 76 -33.88 -18.07 10.23
N ALA A 77 -34.55 -19.09 9.68
CA ALA A 77 -34.05 -19.87 8.55
C ALA A 77 -33.90 -19.02 7.27
N LEU A 78 -34.84 -18.11 7.01
CA LEU A 78 -34.79 -17.16 5.89
C LEU A 78 -33.67 -16.12 6.09
N ALA A 79 -33.49 -15.62 7.32
CA ALA A 79 -32.40 -14.73 7.67
C ALA A 79 -31.03 -15.43 7.55
N ALA A 80 -30.92 -16.71 7.91
CA ALA A 80 -29.71 -17.51 7.73
C ALA A 80 -29.38 -17.74 6.24
N ARG A 81 -30.39 -18.02 5.41
CA ARG A 81 -30.23 -18.11 3.93
C ARG A 81 -29.85 -16.77 3.30
N LYS A 82 -30.40 -15.66 3.79
CA LYS A 82 -29.92 -14.30 3.45
C LYS A 82 -28.52 -14.02 4.01
N ARG A 83 -28.14 -14.57 5.16
CA ARG A 83 -26.81 -14.39 5.74
C ARG A 83 -25.71 -15.19 5.06
N ALA A 84 -26.03 -16.31 4.42
CA ALA A 84 -25.12 -16.93 3.46
C ALA A 84 -24.83 -15.98 2.26
N SER A 85 -25.64 -14.93 2.05
CA SER A 85 -25.35 -13.78 1.18
C SER A 85 -24.94 -12.51 1.95
N SER A 86 -24.58 -12.58 3.24
CA SER A 86 -24.21 -11.41 4.07
C SER A 86 -22.77 -10.92 3.83
N GLU A 87 -22.03 -11.56 2.92
CA GLU A 87 -20.85 -10.92 2.32
C GLU A 87 -21.22 -9.95 1.19
N THR A 88 -22.49 -9.89 0.79
CA THR A 88 -22.93 -9.01 -0.30
C THR A 88 -22.93 -7.55 0.15
N ILE A 89 -22.03 -6.77 -0.42
CA ILE A 89 -22.04 -5.31 -0.32
C ILE A 89 -23.27 -4.78 -1.07
N THR A 90 -24.01 -3.84 -0.49
CA THR A 90 -25.20 -3.23 -1.11
C THR A 90 -25.14 -1.71 -1.01
N ALA A 91 -26.06 -1.02 -1.68
CA ALA A 91 -26.20 0.43 -1.60
C ALA A 91 -26.43 0.96 -0.15
N GLU A 92 -26.95 0.11 0.75
CA GLU A 92 -27.21 0.43 2.16
C GLU A 92 -26.00 0.19 3.07
N THR A 93 -24.96 -0.50 2.56
CA THR A 93 -23.74 -0.78 3.32
C THR A 93 -23.05 0.54 3.67
N ARG A 94 -22.48 0.62 4.87
CA ARG A 94 -21.68 1.80 5.28
C ARG A 94 -20.32 1.78 4.62
N LEU A 95 -19.75 2.95 4.36
CA LEU A 95 -18.44 3.08 3.74
C LEU A 95 -17.34 2.42 4.58
N GLU A 96 -17.42 2.49 5.91
CA GLU A 96 -16.47 1.81 6.82
C GLU A 96 -16.44 0.28 6.61
N VAL A 97 -17.60 -0.33 6.33
CA VAL A 97 -17.72 -1.76 6.07
C VAL A 97 -17.15 -2.10 4.69
N LEU A 98 -17.40 -1.25 3.68
CA LEU A 98 -16.78 -1.40 2.35
C LEU A 98 -15.25 -1.24 2.44
N ALA A 99 -14.76 -0.32 3.26
CA ALA A 99 -13.34 -0.06 3.45
C ALA A 99 -12.62 -1.30 4.03
N ASP A 100 -13.17 -1.91 5.09
CA ASP A 100 -12.66 -3.17 5.65
C ASP A 100 -12.68 -4.30 4.60
N TYR A 101 -13.81 -4.47 3.91
CA TYR A 101 -13.95 -5.48 2.86
C TYR A 101 -12.91 -5.29 1.74
N TRP A 102 -12.69 -4.05 1.30
CA TRP A 102 -11.71 -3.70 0.27
C TRP A 102 -10.27 -3.99 0.72
N LEU A 103 -9.92 -3.63 1.95
CA LEU A 103 -8.59 -3.92 2.51
C LEU A 103 -8.34 -5.44 2.53
N ARG A 104 -9.26 -6.21 3.09
CA ARG A 104 -9.15 -7.67 3.23
C ARG A 104 -9.13 -8.41 1.89
N THR A 105 -9.97 -8.02 0.94
CA THR A 105 -10.17 -8.80 -0.30
C THR A 105 -9.32 -8.32 -1.47
N LYS A 106 -8.87 -7.07 -1.47
CA LYS A 106 -8.10 -6.49 -2.58
C LYS A 106 -6.69 -6.04 -2.20
N ILE A 107 -6.48 -5.49 -1.00
CA ILE A 107 -5.17 -4.93 -0.64
C ILE A 107 -4.27 -5.97 0.00
N ASP A 108 -4.77 -6.67 1.02
CA ASP A 108 -4.02 -7.67 1.76
C ASP A 108 -3.50 -8.81 0.85
N PRO A 109 -4.30 -9.42 -0.05
CA PRO A 109 -3.81 -10.47 -0.95
C PRO A 109 -3.07 -9.95 -2.19
N SER A 110 -2.91 -8.62 -2.37
CA SER A 110 -2.24 -8.11 -3.58
C SER A 110 -0.72 -8.27 -3.56
N GLU A 111 -0.11 -8.33 -4.74
CA GLU A 111 1.35 -8.30 -4.94
C GLU A 111 2.00 -6.92 -4.69
N ARG A 112 1.28 -6.00 -4.03
CA ARG A 112 1.81 -4.66 -3.71
C ARG A 112 2.88 -4.77 -2.64
N SER A 113 3.84 -3.85 -2.67
CA SER A 113 4.83 -3.77 -1.60
C SER A 113 4.15 -3.52 -0.25
N VAL A 114 4.74 -4.07 0.81
CA VAL A 114 4.26 -3.94 2.20
C VAL A 114 3.98 -2.48 2.56
N ASN A 115 4.91 -1.57 2.26
CA ASN A 115 4.74 -0.13 2.49
C ASN A 115 3.53 0.47 1.75
N THR A 116 3.20 -0.04 0.57
CA THR A 116 2.02 0.46 -0.19
C THR A 116 0.73 -0.01 0.49
N LYS A 117 0.66 -1.29 0.89
CA LYS A 117 -0.49 -1.83 1.63
C LYS A 117 -0.70 -1.05 2.93
N GLN A 118 0.37 -0.83 3.69
CA GLN A 118 0.31 -0.07 4.93
C GLN A 118 -0.17 1.36 4.69
N ARG A 119 0.38 2.08 3.71
CA ARG A 119 -0.10 3.45 3.41
C ARG A 119 -1.57 3.51 3.01
N TYR A 120 -2.06 2.50 2.30
CA TYR A 120 -3.48 2.43 1.93
C TYR A 120 -4.35 2.20 3.16
N ARG A 121 -3.91 1.30 4.06
CA ARG A 121 -4.55 1.03 5.34
C ARG A 121 -4.57 2.28 6.23
N ASP A 122 -3.41 2.90 6.47
CA ASP A 122 -3.26 4.08 7.31
C ASP A 122 -4.21 5.20 6.88
N VAL A 123 -4.24 5.52 5.59
CA VAL A 123 -5.10 6.58 5.05
C VAL A 123 -6.58 6.21 5.10
N THR A 124 -6.89 4.93 4.91
CA THR A 124 -8.27 4.45 5.04
C THR A 124 -8.76 4.60 6.48
N GLU A 125 -7.98 4.14 7.45
CA GLU A 125 -8.34 4.07 8.87
C GLU A 125 -8.31 5.44 9.56
N HIS A 126 -7.33 6.30 9.23
CA HIS A 126 -7.14 7.57 9.94
C HIS A 126 -7.69 8.80 9.19
N ASP A 127 -7.97 8.69 7.89
CA ASP A 127 -8.49 9.81 7.11
C ASP A 127 -9.90 9.52 6.56
N VAL A 128 -10.06 8.44 5.77
CA VAL A 128 -11.33 8.16 5.07
C VAL A 128 -12.44 7.76 6.03
N ILE A 129 -12.20 6.80 6.94
CA ILE A 129 -13.23 6.30 7.86
C ILE A 129 -13.71 7.42 8.81
N PRO A 130 -12.84 8.22 9.46
CA PRO A 130 -13.29 9.31 10.31
C PRO A 130 -14.12 10.38 9.56
N GLY A 131 -13.81 10.63 8.29
CA GLY A 131 -14.51 11.66 7.49
C GLY A 131 -15.80 11.18 6.83
N LEU A 132 -15.84 9.95 6.34
CA LEU A 132 -16.89 9.44 5.44
C LEU A 132 -17.46 8.08 5.85
N GLY A 133 -16.86 7.38 6.82
CA GLY A 133 -17.13 5.97 7.14
C GLY A 133 -18.59 5.67 7.52
N GLY A 134 -19.24 6.62 8.19
CA GLY A 134 -20.64 6.49 8.61
C GLY A 134 -21.68 6.63 7.49
N LEU A 135 -21.28 7.09 6.30
CA LEU A 135 -22.18 7.25 5.15
C LEU A 135 -22.53 5.89 4.55
N ARG A 136 -23.76 5.76 4.07
CA ARG A 136 -24.14 4.63 3.19
C ARG A 136 -23.54 4.83 1.80
N LEU A 137 -23.31 3.74 1.07
CA LEU A 137 -22.73 3.82 -0.28
C LEU A 137 -23.58 4.69 -1.22
N ARG A 138 -24.91 4.62 -1.14
CA ARG A 138 -25.82 5.49 -1.92
C ARG A 138 -25.72 6.98 -1.58
N GLU A 139 -25.22 7.33 -0.40
CA GLU A 139 -25.11 8.73 0.07
C GLU A 139 -23.78 9.37 -0.35
N CYS A 140 -22.83 8.56 -0.84
CA CYS A 140 -21.52 8.98 -1.30
C CYS A 140 -21.59 9.57 -2.72
N THR A 141 -22.28 10.70 -2.87
CA THR A 141 -22.39 11.41 -4.15
C THR A 141 -21.06 12.02 -4.58
N VAL A 142 -20.90 12.28 -5.89
CA VAL A 142 -19.70 12.93 -6.46
C VAL A 142 -19.40 14.24 -5.73
N SER A 143 -20.40 15.11 -5.58
CA SER A 143 -20.24 16.41 -4.92
C SER A 143 -19.78 16.28 -3.46
N ARG A 144 -20.32 15.31 -2.69
CA ARG A 144 -19.92 15.10 -1.30
C ARG A 144 -18.46 14.63 -1.20
N LEU A 145 -18.08 13.66 -2.05
CA LEU A 145 -16.71 13.17 -2.10
C LEU A 145 -15.74 14.28 -2.54
N GLU A 146 -16.13 15.08 -3.52
CA GLU A 146 -15.32 16.19 -4.03
C GLU A 146 -15.10 17.28 -2.98
N SER A 147 -16.15 17.71 -2.28
CA SER A 147 -16.03 18.69 -1.19
C SER A 147 -15.10 18.19 -0.08
N TRP A 148 -15.25 16.92 0.34
CA TRP A 148 -14.40 16.34 1.37
C TRP A 148 -12.94 16.21 0.92
N VAL A 149 -12.69 15.74 -0.31
CA VAL A 149 -11.33 15.62 -0.85
C VAL A 149 -10.66 16.99 -0.99
N ALA A 150 -11.40 18.01 -1.42
CA ALA A 150 -10.91 19.38 -1.53
C ALA A 150 -10.54 19.97 -0.16
N GLU A 151 -11.38 19.76 0.86
CA GLU A 151 -11.11 20.17 2.23
C GLU A 151 -9.82 19.53 2.76
N GLN A 152 -9.66 18.21 2.60
CA GLN A 152 -8.43 17.52 3.00
C GLN A 152 -7.19 18.03 2.25
N ALA A 153 -7.36 18.45 1.00
CA ALA A 153 -6.26 18.94 0.19
C ALA A 153 -5.70 20.30 0.66
N THR A 154 -6.50 21.12 1.35
CA THR A 154 -6.06 22.41 1.89
C THR A 154 -4.87 22.30 2.84
N GLN A 155 -4.83 21.23 3.64
CA GLN A 155 -3.76 20.99 4.62
C GLN A 155 -2.78 19.92 4.15
N ARG A 156 -3.28 18.87 3.47
CA ARG A 156 -2.49 17.68 3.14
C ARG A 156 -2.82 17.15 1.73
N ALA A 157 -2.57 17.96 0.71
CA ALA A 157 -2.82 17.61 -0.70
C ALA A 157 -2.30 16.21 -1.11
N ALA A 158 -1.11 15.80 -0.65
CA ALA A 158 -0.57 14.48 -0.95
C ALA A 158 -1.37 13.33 -0.32
N THR A 159 -1.84 13.51 0.91
CA THR A 159 -2.70 12.51 1.57
C THR A 159 -4.08 12.50 0.94
N ALA A 160 -4.67 13.66 0.64
CA ALA A 160 -5.98 13.76 -0.01
C ALA A 160 -6.01 13.03 -1.37
N ARG A 161 -4.92 13.10 -2.16
CA ARG A 161 -4.76 12.29 -3.39
C ARG A 161 -4.75 10.80 -3.12
N LEU A 162 -4.11 10.37 -2.03
CA LEU A 162 -4.07 8.97 -1.63
C LEU A 162 -5.45 8.52 -1.13
N CYS A 163 -6.17 9.34 -0.36
CA CYS A 163 -7.57 9.10 0.02
C CYS A 163 -8.43 8.87 -1.22
N LEU A 164 -8.34 9.77 -2.21
CA LEU A 164 -9.09 9.64 -3.46
C LEU A 164 -8.72 8.37 -4.23
N THR A 165 -7.45 7.96 -4.20
CA THR A 165 -7.00 6.68 -4.79
C THR A 165 -7.65 5.49 -4.10
N CYS A 166 -7.67 5.48 -2.77
CA CYS A 166 -8.33 4.43 -1.97
C CYS A 166 -9.84 4.42 -2.22
N LEU A 167 -10.51 5.58 -2.19
CA LEU A 167 -11.94 5.71 -2.49
C LEU A 167 -12.29 5.16 -3.87
N LYS A 168 -11.51 5.50 -4.90
CA LYS A 168 -11.68 4.92 -6.25
C LYS A 168 -11.61 3.39 -6.22
N GLY A 169 -10.63 2.84 -5.51
CA GLY A 169 -10.47 1.39 -5.34
C GLY A 169 -11.64 0.73 -4.59
N MET A 170 -12.13 1.35 -3.52
CA MET A 170 -13.26 0.87 -2.72
C MET A 170 -14.55 0.87 -3.54
N PHE A 171 -14.89 1.98 -4.19
CA PHE A 171 -16.10 2.07 -5.00
C PHE A 171 -16.04 1.23 -6.27
N ASP A 172 -14.85 0.93 -6.81
CA ASP A 172 -14.71 -0.09 -7.86
C ASP A 172 -15.10 -1.49 -7.35
N VAL A 173 -14.86 -1.80 -6.08
CA VAL A 173 -15.37 -3.04 -5.49
C VAL A 173 -16.88 -2.98 -5.33
N ALA A 174 -17.43 -1.88 -4.79
CA ALA A 174 -18.87 -1.72 -4.66
C ALA A 174 -19.62 -1.91 -6.00
N VAL A 175 -19.07 -1.39 -7.10
CA VAL A 175 -19.66 -1.59 -8.44
C VAL A 175 -19.56 -3.05 -8.88
N ARG A 176 -18.43 -3.74 -8.64
CA ARG A 176 -18.27 -5.16 -8.98
C ARG A 176 -19.18 -6.10 -8.17
N GLU A 177 -19.52 -5.70 -6.95
CA GLU A 177 -20.46 -6.41 -6.08
C GLU A 177 -21.93 -6.01 -6.35
N ASP A 178 -22.21 -5.32 -7.46
CA ASP A 178 -23.54 -4.80 -7.85
C ASP A 178 -24.21 -3.87 -6.80
N ALA A 179 -23.42 -3.34 -5.85
CA ALA A 179 -23.90 -2.45 -4.80
C ALA A 179 -24.23 -1.05 -5.34
N LEU A 180 -23.54 -0.63 -6.41
CA LEU A 180 -23.71 0.63 -7.10
C LEU A 180 -23.59 0.42 -8.61
N SER A 181 -24.33 1.19 -9.41
CA SER A 181 -24.24 1.13 -10.87
C SER A 181 -23.01 1.85 -11.43
N VAL A 182 -22.48 2.84 -10.70
CA VAL A 182 -21.34 3.67 -11.11
C VAL A 182 -20.45 3.98 -9.91
N ASN A 183 -19.16 4.21 -10.16
CA ASN A 183 -18.21 4.63 -9.13
C ASN A 183 -18.19 6.17 -9.03
N PRO A 184 -18.75 6.77 -7.95
CA PRO A 184 -18.81 8.23 -7.80
C PRO A 184 -17.43 8.87 -7.64
N ALA A 185 -16.44 8.16 -7.07
CA ALA A 185 -15.10 8.68 -6.85
C ALA A 185 -14.30 8.87 -8.16
N ARG A 186 -14.74 8.26 -9.28
CA ARG A 186 -14.09 8.45 -10.59
C ARG A 186 -14.33 9.83 -11.19
N SER A 187 -15.46 10.46 -10.87
CA SER A 187 -15.84 11.78 -11.36
C SER A 187 -15.34 12.93 -10.48
N VAL A 188 -14.69 12.63 -9.34
CA VAL A 188 -14.08 13.66 -8.49
C VAL A 188 -12.85 14.23 -9.18
N SER A 189 -12.76 15.56 -9.23
CA SER A 189 -11.66 16.30 -9.83
C SER A 189 -10.30 15.89 -9.26
N ALA A 190 -9.29 15.83 -10.11
CA ALA A 190 -7.93 15.55 -9.68
C ALA A 190 -7.37 16.73 -8.87
N ILE A 191 -6.75 16.44 -7.72
CA ILE A 191 -6.03 17.46 -6.95
C ILE A 191 -4.74 17.82 -7.70
N PRO A 192 -4.50 19.10 -8.05
CA PRO A 192 -3.29 19.53 -8.73
C PRO A 192 -2.03 19.10 -7.95
N VAL A 193 -0.98 18.75 -8.69
CA VAL A 193 0.35 18.53 -8.13
C VAL A 193 1.19 19.72 -8.55
N GLU A 194 1.64 20.51 -7.57
CA GLU A 194 2.65 21.52 -7.85
C GLU A 194 3.91 20.83 -8.35
N GLU A 195 4.37 21.22 -9.53
CA GLU A 195 5.63 20.75 -10.06
C GLU A 195 6.76 21.52 -9.36
N THR A 196 7.49 20.82 -8.48
CA THR A 196 8.70 21.37 -7.89
C THR A 196 9.86 21.18 -8.86
N GLU A 197 10.61 22.25 -9.11
CA GLU A 197 11.81 22.19 -9.92
C GLU A 197 12.81 21.16 -9.36
N VAL A 198 13.38 20.35 -10.25
CA VAL A 198 14.34 19.32 -9.87
C VAL A 198 15.69 19.99 -9.61
N ARG A 199 15.94 20.34 -8.35
CA ARG A 199 17.26 20.84 -7.93
C ARG A 199 18.26 19.71 -7.71
N ALA A 200 19.43 19.82 -8.31
CA ALA A 200 20.56 18.90 -8.20
C ALA A 200 21.80 19.60 -7.60
N LEU A 201 22.75 18.83 -7.06
CA LEU A 201 24.05 19.37 -6.61
C LEU A 201 25.00 19.43 -7.80
N GLY A 202 25.64 20.58 -8.00
CA GLY A 202 26.78 20.71 -8.90
C GLY A 202 28.04 20.12 -8.27
N LEU A 203 29.08 19.90 -9.09
CA LEU A 203 30.38 19.41 -8.62
C LEU A 203 30.98 20.27 -7.48
N PRO A 204 30.96 21.63 -7.54
CA PRO A 204 31.46 22.45 -6.44
C PRO A 204 30.70 22.22 -5.12
N ASP A 205 29.37 22.03 -5.20
CA ASP A 205 28.54 21.79 -4.02
C ASP A 205 28.79 20.40 -3.44
N VAL A 206 29.00 19.38 -4.29
CA VAL A 206 29.37 18.03 -3.84
C VAL A 206 30.68 18.06 -3.07
N ILE A 207 31.70 18.79 -3.56
CA ILE A 207 33.00 18.91 -2.89
C ILE A 207 32.82 19.58 -1.51
N LYS A 208 32.13 20.72 -1.46
CA LYS A 208 31.87 21.44 -0.21
C LYS A 208 31.08 20.59 0.79
N LEU A 209 30.04 19.91 0.33
CA LEU A 209 29.21 19.06 1.19
C LEU A 209 30.00 17.89 1.77
N ARG A 210 30.82 17.22 0.96
CA ARG A 210 31.68 16.12 1.44
C ARG A 210 32.67 16.62 2.49
N ALA A 211 33.27 17.79 2.29
CA ALA A 211 34.15 18.42 3.28
C ALA A 211 33.39 18.75 4.58
N ALA A 212 32.18 19.30 4.50
CA ALA A 212 31.35 19.61 5.66
C ALA A 212 30.96 18.35 6.45
N LEU A 213 30.59 17.27 5.76
CA LEU A 213 30.29 15.97 6.39
C LEU A 213 31.51 15.36 7.09
N ALA A 214 32.71 15.53 6.51
CA ALA A 214 33.95 15.07 7.12
C ALA A 214 34.37 15.92 8.33
N ALA A 215 34.14 17.23 8.31
CA ALA A 215 34.47 18.12 9.42
C ALA A 215 33.51 17.97 10.62
N ASP A 216 32.26 17.59 10.38
CA ASP A 216 31.23 17.49 11.42
C ASP A 216 31.36 16.20 12.25
N GLU A 217 31.66 16.35 13.54
CA GLU A 217 31.87 15.22 14.47
C GLU A 217 30.68 14.26 14.55
N ARG A 218 29.45 14.78 14.59
CA ARG A 218 28.25 13.92 14.66
C ARG A 218 28.00 13.21 13.33
N ALA A 219 28.25 13.87 12.20
CA ALA A 219 28.13 13.24 10.89
C ALA A 219 29.17 12.12 10.70
N ARG A 220 30.41 12.34 11.18
CA ARG A 220 31.45 11.30 11.24
C ARG A 220 31.04 10.11 12.11
N ALA A 221 30.58 10.35 13.34
CA ALA A 221 30.12 9.29 14.23
C ALA A 221 28.91 8.51 13.68
N GLN A 222 28.12 9.14 12.79
CA GLN A 222 26.97 8.53 12.11
C GLN A 222 27.34 7.94 10.74
N GLU A 223 28.60 8.07 10.34
CA GLU A 223 29.14 7.59 9.06
C GLU A 223 28.40 8.16 7.84
N LEU A 224 27.87 9.38 7.95
CA LEU A 224 27.07 9.97 6.88
C LEU A 224 27.90 10.24 5.62
N ALA A 225 29.17 10.60 5.76
CA ALA A 225 30.07 10.83 4.63
C ALA A 225 30.21 9.57 3.75
N ASP A 226 30.48 8.42 4.36
CA ASP A 226 30.64 7.14 3.65
C ASP A 226 29.34 6.71 2.96
N LEU A 227 28.21 6.87 3.64
CA LEU A 227 26.91 6.57 3.06
C LEU A 227 26.60 7.47 1.85
N VAL A 228 26.91 8.76 1.96
CA VAL A 228 26.74 9.74 0.88
C VAL A 228 27.67 9.43 -0.29
N ASP A 229 28.91 8.99 -0.04
CA ASP A 229 29.86 8.62 -1.09
C ASP A 229 29.33 7.45 -1.94
N VAL A 230 28.75 6.41 -1.32
CA VAL A 230 28.10 5.31 -2.06
C VAL A 230 26.90 5.83 -2.87
N MET A 231 26.08 6.69 -2.30
CA MET A 231 24.91 7.24 -2.98
C MET A 231 25.29 8.15 -4.16
N LEU A 232 26.37 8.92 -4.05
CA LEU A 232 26.91 9.75 -5.13
C LEU A 232 27.65 8.92 -6.19
N ALA A 233 28.23 7.79 -5.82
CA ALA A 233 28.92 6.89 -6.74
C ALA A 233 27.96 6.06 -7.60
N THR A 234 26.79 5.72 -7.05
CA THR A 234 25.85 4.78 -7.68
C THR A 234 24.52 5.42 -8.06
N GLY A 235 24.10 6.49 -7.38
CA GLY A 235 22.75 7.02 -7.47
C GLY A 235 21.70 6.13 -6.80
N CYS A 236 22.08 5.13 -6.00
CA CYS A 236 21.15 4.22 -5.34
C CYS A 236 20.27 4.94 -4.31
N ARG A 237 19.14 4.32 -3.95
CA ARG A 237 18.28 4.80 -2.86
C ARG A 237 18.95 4.52 -1.51
N VAL A 238 18.66 5.34 -0.50
CA VAL A 238 19.20 5.14 0.86
C VAL A 238 18.94 3.72 1.40
N GLY A 239 17.74 3.16 1.18
CA GLY A 239 17.43 1.79 1.61
C GLY A 239 18.24 0.72 0.85
N GLU A 240 18.63 1.00 -0.40
CA GLU A 240 19.52 0.13 -1.19
C GLU A 240 20.96 0.22 -0.66
N ALA A 241 21.45 1.43 -0.38
CA ALA A 241 22.78 1.64 0.22
C ALA A 241 22.92 0.93 1.59
N LEU A 242 21.91 1.05 2.45
CA LEU A 242 21.90 0.40 3.77
C LEU A 242 21.75 -1.13 3.70
N ALA A 243 21.35 -1.68 2.56
CA ALA A 243 21.21 -3.12 2.33
C ALA A 243 22.48 -3.76 1.76
N LEU A 244 23.48 -2.97 1.38
CA LEU A 244 24.72 -3.48 0.80
C LEU A 244 25.44 -4.40 1.78
N ARG A 245 25.91 -5.52 1.23
CA ARG A 245 26.81 -6.46 1.88
C ARG A 245 28.17 -6.46 1.18
N TRP A 246 29.20 -6.95 1.85
CA TRP A 246 30.52 -7.10 1.25
C TRP A 246 30.51 -8.06 0.06
N GLU A 247 29.65 -9.10 0.08
CA GLU A 247 29.42 -9.98 -1.08
C GLU A 247 28.81 -9.27 -2.30
N ASP A 248 28.19 -8.11 -2.11
CA ASP A 248 27.64 -7.29 -3.19
C ASP A 248 28.73 -6.39 -3.85
N ILE A 249 29.99 -6.46 -3.42
CA ILE A 249 31.04 -5.53 -3.87
C ILE A 249 32.25 -6.31 -4.37
N ASP A 250 32.61 -6.07 -5.62
CA ASP A 250 33.88 -6.49 -6.19
C ASP A 250 34.88 -5.34 -6.08
N LEU A 251 35.75 -5.41 -5.07
CA LEU A 251 36.75 -4.39 -4.77
C LEU A 251 37.89 -4.34 -5.81
N ASP A 252 38.08 -5.40 -6.59
CA ASP A 252 39.13 -5.52 -7.59
C ASP A 252 38.66 -5.00 -8.94
N GLN A 253 37.44 -5.37 -9.34
CA GLN A 253 36.80 -4.89 -10.57
C GLN A 253 36.11 -3.53 -10.42
N HIS A 254 36.12 -2.98 -9.21
CA HIS A 254 35.47 -1.72 -8.87
C HIS A 254 33.97 -1.70 -9.14
N VAL A 255 33.26 -2.78 -8.80
CA VAL A 255 31.82 -2.93 -9.06
C VAL A 255 31.04 -3.01 -7.75
N VAL A 256 29.94 -2.26 -7.66
CA VAL A 256 28.94 -2.37 -6.58
C VAL A 256 27.62 -2.88 -7.16
N TYR A 257 27.13 -4.01 -6.65
CA TYR A 257 25.88 -4.62 -7.05
C TYR A 257 24.73 -4.22 -6.12
N ILE A 258 23.73 -3.52 -6.65
CA ILE A 258 22.50 -3.20 -5.93
C ILE A 258 21.54 -4.39 -6.03
N THR A 259 21.58 -5.28 -5.04
CA THR A 259 20.81 -6.54 -5.03
C THR A 259 19.59 -6.49 -4.11
N GLY A 260 19.59 -5.65 -3.07
CA GLY A 260 18.52 -5.59 -2.08
C GLY A 260 18.16 -4.19 -1.60
N THR A 261 17.17 -4.11 -0.71
CA THR A 261 16.78 -2.89 -0.01
C THR A 261 16.34 -3.20 1.42
N VAL A 262 16.63 -2.31 2.35
CA VAL A 262 16.09 -2.37 3.71
C VAL A 262 14.62 -1.96 3.70
N VAL A 263 13.76 -2.78 4.32
CA VAL A 263 12.32 -2.56 4.44
C VAL A 263 11.90 -2.72 5.90
N ARG A 264 10.99 -1.85 6.33
CA ARG A 264 10.28 -1.97 7.62
C ARG A 264 8.84 -2.37 7.34
N GLU A 265 8.38 -3.40 8.02
CA GLU A 265 6.97 -3.79 8.08
C GLU A 265 6.46 -3.53 9.51
N GLN A 266 5.27 -2.93 9.65
CA GLN A 266 4.69 -2.70 10.98
C GLN A 266 4.37 -4.04 11.65
N GLY A 267 4.64 -4.15 12.95
CA GLY A 267 4.52 -5.42 13.69
C GLY A 267 5.65 -6.43 13.42
N VAL A 268 6.51 -6.19 12.43
CA VAL A 268 7.67 -7.02 12.10
C VAL A 268 8.97 -6.25 12.34
N ARG A 269 10.07 -6.99 12.49
CA ARG A 269 11.44 -6.43 12.60
C ARG A 269 11.91 -5.87 11.25
N LEU A 270 12.88 -4.96 11.30
CA LEU A 270 13.60 -4.48 10.12
C LEU A 270 14.22 -5.67 9.38
N PHE A 271 14.05 -5.75 8.06
CA PHE A 271 14.61 -6.85 7.25
C PHE A 271 15.16 -6.34 5.93
N ARG A 272 16.06 -7.14 5.34
CA ARG A 272 16.59 -6.94 3.99
C ARG A 272 15.69 -7.69 3.03
N GLN A 273 15.13 -7.00 2.06
CA GLN A 273 14.47 -7.61 0.93
C GLN A 273 15.52 -7.82 -0.18
N ASP A 274 15.76 -9.06 -0.59
CA ASP A 274 16.76 -9.44 -1.60
C ASP A 274 16.33 -9.13 -3.04
N THR A 275 15.39 -8.21 -3.20
CA THR A 275 14.94 -7.69 -4.50
C THR A 275 14.73 -6.19 -4.40
N THR A 276 15.14 -5.47 -5.44
CA THR A 276 14.82 -4.05 -5.58
C THR A 276 13.43 -3.88 -6.20
N LYS A 277 12.88 -2.65 -6.19
CA LYS A 277 11.58 -2.33 -6.82
C LYS A 277 11.51 -2.75 -8.31
N GLY A 278 12.66 -2.85 -9.00
CA GLY A 278 12.76 -3.29 -10.39
C GLY A 278 12.98 -4.80 -10.58
N LYS A 279 13.06 -5.58 -9.49
CA LYS A 279 13.25 -7.04 -9.45
C LYS A 279 14.51 -7.59 -10.15
N LYS A 280 15.43 -6.73 -10.62
CA LYS A 280 16.72 -7.10 -11.20
C LYS A 280 17.87 -6.47 -10.41
N PRO A 281 18.93 -7.23 -10.07
CA PRO A 281 20.20 -6.68 -9.60
C PRO A 281 20.77 -5.68 -10.61
N ARG A 282 21.52 -4.68 -10.12
CA ARG A 282 22.20 -3.69 -10.97
C ARG A 282 23.64 -3.52 -10.50
N GLY A 283 24.61 -3.82 -11.36
CA GLY A 283 26.01 -3.52 -11.11
C GLY A 283 26.35 -2.10 -11.55
N HIS A 284 27.11 -1.38 -10.73
CA HIS A 284 27.66 -0.06 -11.05
C HIS A 284 29.17 -0.11 -10.94
N LEU A 285 29.87 0.26 -12.02
CA LEU A 285 31.28 0.63 -11.93
C LEU A 285 31.37 1.92 -11.12
N VAL A 286 32.11 1.89 -10.02
CA VAL A 286 32.18 3.03 -9.10
C VAL A 286 33.50 3.80 -9.22
N PRO A 287 33.47 5.13 -9.11
CA PRO A 287 34.65 5.97 -9.19
C PRO A 287 35.63 5.73 -8.04
N ALA A 288 36.90 6.10 -8.26
CA ALA A 288 37.99 5.86 -7.32
C ALA A 288 37.72 6.40 -5.90
N PHE A 289 37.07 7.56 -5.75
CA PHE A 289 36.76 8.10 -4.42
C PHE A 289 35.91 7.15 -3.57
N ALA A 290 34.95 6.47 -4.20
CA ALA A 290 34.07 5.52 -3.52
C ALA A 290 34.80 4.21 -3.24
N MET A 291 35.64 3.75 -4.18
CA MET A 291 36.44 2.55 -3.98
C MET A 291 37.48 2.72 -2.87
N THR A 292 38.17 3.86 -2.82
CA THR A 292 39.09 4.20 -1.72
C THR A 292 38.37 4.18 -0.37
N MET A 293 37.17 4.77 -0.30
CA MET A 293 36.35 4.74 0.90
C MET A 293 35.93 3.31 1.27
N LEU A 294 35.47 2.50 0.30
CA LEU A 294 35.04 1.12 0.52
C LEU A 294 36.18 0.21 0.98
N LYS A 295 37.38 0.33 0.40
CA LYS A 295 38.58 -0.43 0.82
C LYS A 295 38.96 -0.10 2.27
N ARG A 296 39.06 1.19 2.61
CA ARG A 296 39.28 1.63 4.00
C ARG A 296 38.22 1.08 4.95
N ARG A 297 36.95 1.08 4.52
CA ARG A 297 35.83 0.61 5.33
C ARG A 297 35.82 -0.91 5.51
N ALA A 298 36.22 -1.68 4.51
CA ALA A 298 36.33 -3.14 4.60
C ALA A 298 37.33 -3.59 5.68
N GLU A 299 38.42 -2.82 5.85
CA GLU A 299 39.41 -3.05 6.91
C GLU A 299 38.86 -2.73 8.32
N GLN A 300 37.99 -1.73 8.43
CA GLN A 300 37.48 -1.22 9.71
C GLN A 300 36.17 -1.89 10.16
N VAL A 301 35.37 -2.35 9.21
CA VAL A 301 34.00 -2.85 9.42
C VAL A 301 33.82 -4.16 8.64
N PRO A 302 34.17 -5.32 9.22
CA PRO A 302 34.06 -6.61 8.52
C PRO A 302 32.60 -7.04 8.27
N GLY A 303 31.61 -6.28 8.75
CA GLY A 303 30.19 -6.44 8.44
C GLY A 303 29.41 -7.42 9.32
N GLY A 304 30.10 -8.15 10.20
CA GLY A 304 29.51 -9.11 11.14
C GLY A 304 28.78 -10.28 10.44
N ASP A 305 27.91 -10.98 11.15
CA ASP A 305 27.20 -12.18 10.66
C ASP A 305 26.35 -11.92 9.41
N LEU A 306 25.91 -10.67 9.21
CA LEU A 306 25.08 -10.26 8.07
C LEU A 306 25.90 -9.73 6.88
N GLY A 307 27.22 -9.62 7.04
CA GLY A 307 28.15 -9.11 6.03
C GLY A 307 27.86 -7.68 5.59
N LEU A 308 27.23 -6.84 6.42
CA LEU A 308 26.73 -5.52 6.03
C LEU A 308 27.86 -4.50 5.87
N VAL A 309 27.78 -3.67 4.82
CA VAL A 309 28.69 -2.53 4.65
C VAL A 309 28.37 -1.42 5.65
N PHE A 310 27.09 -1.19 5.93
CA PHE A 310 26.61 -0.17 6.87
C PHE A 310 25.82 -0.78 8.03
N PRO A 311 26.46 -1.56 8.92
CA PRO A 311 25.79 -2.13 10.08
C PRO A 311 25.42 -1.02 11.08
N SER A 312 24.41 -1.30 11.91
CA SER A 312 24.16 -0.56 13.13
C SER A 312 25.24 -0.85 14.17
N VAL A 313 25.30 -0.07 15.25
CA VAL A 313 26.23 -0.29 16.38
C VAL A 313 26.08 -1.71 16.99
N ARG A 314 24.92 -2.35 16.83
CA ARG A 314 24.65 -3.72 17.29
C ARG A 314 24.85 -4.79 16.21
N GLY A 315 25.47 -4.46 15.07
CA GLY A 315 25.70 -5.39 13.94
C GLY A 315 24.47 -5.64 13.04
N GLY A 316 23.27 -5.19 13.43
CA GLY A 316 22.04 -5.34 12.63
C GLY A 316 21.84 -4.25 11.56
N LEU A 317 20.75 -4.35 10.80
CA LEU A 317 20.37 -3.34 9.78
C LEU A 317 20.12 -1.95 10.38
N ARG A 318 20.42 -0.90 9.59
CA ARG A 318 20.07 0.50 9.90
C ARG A 318 18.72 0.87 9.29
N GLU A 319 17.92 1.64 10.01
CA GLU A 319 16.61 2.09 9.52
C GLU A 319 16.73 3.40 8.71
N VAL A 320 16.04 3.48 7.57
CA VAL A 320 16.01 4.68 6.70
C VAL A 320 15.52 5.91 7.47
N THR A 321 14.49 5.78 8.31
CA THR A 321 13.94 6.89 9.10
C THR A 321 14.97 7.46 10.08
N THR A 322 15.90 6.63 10.55
CA THR A 322 17.01 7.07 11.39
C THR A 322 18.00 7.90 10.59
N ILE A 323 18.31 7.51 9.35
CA ILE A 323 19.15 8.32 8.45
C ILE A 323 18.47 9.66 8.15
N ASP A 324 17.16 9.68 7.88
CA ASP A 324 16.44 10.92 7.63
C ASP A 324 16.50 11.87 8.85
N LYS A 325 16.41 11.33 10.07
CA LYS A 325 16.56 12.10 11.32
C LYS A 325 17.99 12.61 11.49
N GLN A 326 19.00 11.78 11.24
CA GLN A 326 20.42 12.16 11.28
C GLN A 326 20.71 13.28 10.28
N TRP A 327 20.23 13.13 9.05
CA TRP A 327 20.36 14.12 7.99
C TRP A 327 19.67 15.44 8.33
N ARG A 328 18.48 15.40 8.94
CA ARG A 328 17.79 16.60 9.44
C ARG A 328 18.64 17.34 10.48
N LYS A 329 19.18 16.63 11.48
CA LYS A 329 20.07 17.21 12.51
C LYS A 329 21.38 17.77 11.94
N PHE A 330 21.89 17.17 10.86
CA PHE A 330 23.03 17.76 10.14
C PHE A 330 22.63 19.10 9.51
N ARG A 331 21.51 19.15 8.79
CA ARG A 331 21.02 20.39 8.14
C ARG A 331 20.67 21.51 9.11
N GLU A 332 20.14 21.18 10.29
CA GLU A 332 19.89 22.17 11.36
C GLU A 332 21.18 22.91 11.79
N ARG A 333 22.34 22.27 11.63
CA ARG A 333 23.66 22.85 11.95
C ARG A 333 24.36 23.48 10.75
N HIS A 334 23.91 23.15 9.53
CA HIS A 334 24.52 23.59 8.27
C HIS A 334 23.43 24.11 7.33
N ALA A 335 23.01 25.36 7.54
CA ALA A 335 21.87 25.97 6.84
C ALA A 335 22.04 26.01 5.30
N GLU A 336 23.27 26.10 4.81
CA GLU A 336 23.59 26.01 3.36
C GLU A 336 23.05 24.72 2.71
N TRP A 337 22.92 23.64 3.47
CA TRP A 337 22.46 22.33 3.02
C TRP A 337 20.99 22.04 3.37
N ALA A 338 20.24 23.02 3.87
CA ALA A 338 18.86 22.82 4.35
C ALA A 338 17.91 22.18 3.32
N TRP A 339 18.10 22.49 2.05
CA TRP A 339 17.28 21.99 0.94
C TRP A 339 17.64 20.56 0.49
N ILE A 340 18.81 20.03 0.89
CA ILE A 340 19.28 18.72 0.45
C ILE A 340 18.53 17.62 1.22
N THR A 341 18.12 16.58 0.52
CA THR A 341 17.59 15.34 1.12
C THR A 341 18.42 14.15 0.62
N PRO A 342 18.35 12.97 1.24
CA PRO A 342 19.03 11.79 0.68
C PRO A 342 18.65 11.49 -0.78
N ARG A 343 17.42 11.84 -1.19
CA ARG A 343 16.98 11.71 -2.60
C ARG A 343 17.69 12.70 -3.54
N THR A 344 18.20 13.82 -3.04
CA THR A 344 18.94 14.81 -3.84
C THR A 344 20.19 14.20 -4.44
N PHE A 345 20.93 13.33 -3.74
CA PHE A 345 22.13 12.67 -4.29
C PHE A 345 21.83 11.89 -5.57
N ARG A 346 20.73 11.13 -5.56
CA ARG A 346 20.27 10.41 -6.74
C ARG A 346 19.91 11.32 -7.91
N LYS A 347 19.33 12.50 -7.63
CA LYS A 347 19.06 13.53 -8.66
C LYS A 347 20.36 14.11 -9.21
N SER A 348 21.34 14.39 -8.34
CA SER A 348 22.65 14.88 -8.74
C SER A 348 23.37 13.90 -9.64
N VAL A 349 23.35 12.60 -9.31
CA VAL A 349 23.93 11.54 -10.16
C VAL A 349 23.25 11.50 -11.52
N ALA A 350 21.91 11.46 -11.56
CA ALA A 350 21.18 11.44 -12.82
C ALA A 350 21.45 12.68 -13.67
N THR A 351 21.46 13.87 -13.06
CA THR A 351 21.74 15.12 -13.75
C THR A 351 23.18 15.16 -14.28
N ALA A 352 24.16 14.69 -13.50
CA ALA A 352 25.56 14.64 -13.94
C ALA A 352 25.78 13.64 -15.08
N VAL A 353 25.15 12.47 -15.02
CA VAL A 353 25.22 11.45 -16.08
C VAL A 353 24.51 11.92 -17.35
N ASP A 354 23.33 12.54 -17.21
CA ASP A 354 22.58 13.09 -18.35
C ASP A 354 23.39 14.18 -19.08
N ARG A 355 24.01 15.09 -18.32
CA ARG A 355 24.87 16.14 -18.89
C ARG A 355 26.17 15.62 -19.52
N GLY A 356 26.71 14.52 -19.00
CA GLY A 356 27.96 13.92 -19.48
C GLY A 356 27.80 12.88 -20.58
N ALA A 357 26.60 12.29 -20.69
CA ALA A 357 26.24 11.28 -21.66
C ALA A 357 24.85 11.62 -22.23
N ASP A 358 23.80 10.94 -21.76
CA ASP A 358 22.42 11.20 -22.16
C ASP A 358 21.40 10.71 -21.11
N ILE A 359 20.13 10.99 -21.37
CA ILE A 359 19.01 10.65 -20.48
C ILE A 359 18.80 9.14 -20.33
N GLU A 360 19.18 8.36 -21.34
CA GLU A 360 19.04 6.89 -21.34
C GLU A 360 20.11 6.27 -20.44
N ALA A 361 21.35 6.75 -20.51
CA ALA A 361 22.42 6.40 -19.59
C ALA A 361 22.06 6.78 -18.15
N ALA A 362 21.47 7.97 -17.93
CA ALA A 362 21.00 8.37 -16.61
C ALA A 362 19.86 7.46 -16.11
N ALA A 363 18.93 7.05 -16.99
CA ALA A 363 17.86 6.13 -16.65
C ALA A 363 18.37 4.72 -16.32
N ALA A 364 19.34 4.22 -17.09
CA ALA A 364 20.02 2.95 -16.87
C ALA A 364 20.80 2.95 -15.55
N GLN A 365 21.57 4.02 -15.28
CA GLN A 365 22.29 4.22 -14.01
C GLN A 365 21.33 4.18 -12.82
N LEU A 366 20.15 4.79 -12.95
CA LEU A 366 19.15 4.79 -11.90
C LEU A 366 18.33 3.49 -11.83
N GLY A 367 18.34 2.65 -12.87
CA GLY A 367 17.50 1.47 -12.97
C GLY A 367 16.01 1.81 -13.13
N HIS A 368 15.70 2.86 -13.89
CA HIS A 368 14.32 3.19 -14.26
C HIS A 368 13.89 2.40 -15.49
N SER A 369 12.63 1.95 -15.51
CA SER A 369 12.05 1.22 -16.65
C SER A 369 11.75 2.11 -17.86
N SER A 370 11.90 3.43 -17.72
CA SER A 370 11.65 4.41 -18.77
C SER A 370 12.41 5.70 -18.46
N SER A 371 13.05 6.29 -19.48
CA SER A 371 13.72 7.59 -19.43
C SER A 371 12.78 8.75 -19.10
N ALA A 372 11.48 8.64 -19.42
CA ALA A 372 10.47 9.64 -19.05
C ALA A 372 10.38 9.86 -17.53
N ILE A 373 10.58 8.81 -16.72
CA ILE A 373 10.62 8.91 -15.25
C ILE A 373 11.85 9.72 -14.81
N THR A 374 12.99 9.47 -15.45
CA THR A 374 14.26 10.16 -15.19
C THR A 374 14.16 11.64 -15.55
N ALA A 375 13.66 11.94 -16.74
CA ALA A 375 13.48 13.31 -17.24
C ALA A 375 12.49 14.11 -16.37
N ARG A 376 11.44 13.46 -15.85
CA ARG A 376 10.42 14.15 -15.05
C ARG A 376 10.86 14.44 -13.61
N HIS A 377 11.61 13.54 -12.99
CA HIS A 377 11.81 13.59 -11.53
C HIS A 377 13.26 13.72 -11.07
N TYR A 378 14.23 13.49 -11.96
CA TYR A 378 15.63 13.27 -11.56
C TYR A 378 16.66 14.10 -12.30
N VAL A 379 16.34 14.61 -13.50
CA VAL A 379 17.23 15.51 -14.23
C VAL A 379 16.75 16.95 -14.07
N GLU A 380 17.68 17.81 -13.64
CA GLU A 380 17.49 19.27 -13.65
C GLU A 380 17.39 19.76 -15.09
N ARG A 381 16.26 20.37 -15.46
CA ARG A 381 16.05 20.90 -16.81
C ARG A 381 16.91 22.14 -17.01
N VAL A 382 17.58 22.21 -18.16
CA VAL A 382 18.28 23.43 -18.58
C VAL A 382 17.22 24.43 -19.07
N ALA A 383 17.27 25.66 -18.58
CA ALA A 383 16.31 26.72 -18.95
C ALA A 383 16.46 27.19 -20.40
N VAL A 384 17.62 26.92 -21.02
CA VAL A 384 17.92 27.21 -22.42
C VAL A 384 17.96 25.87 -23.17
N GLY A 385 17.18 25.77 -24.24
CA GLY A 385 17.19 24.58 -25.11
C GLY A 385 18.55 24.37 -25.78
N PRO A 386 18.81 23.18 -26.35
CA PRO A 386 20.05 22.95 -27.06
C PRO A 386 20.18 23.90 -28.24
N ASP A 387 21.41 24.31 -28.55
CA ASP A 387 21.66 25.18 -29.70
C ASP A 387 21.43 24.40 -31.00
N HIS A 388 20.29 24.64 -31.62
CA HIS A 388 19.91 24.04 -32.90
C HIS A 388 20.00 25.04 -34.06
N ARG A 389 20.64 26.20 -33.85
CA ARG A 389 20.68 27.27 -34.87
C ARG A 389 21.22 26.76 -36.19
N GLU A 390 22.29 25.96 -36.21
CA GLU A 390 22.87 25.38 -37.42
C GLU A 390 21.87 24.49 -38.21
N ILE A 391 21.04 23.72 -37.52
CA ILE A 391 20.01 22.86 -38.15
C ILE A 391 18.85 23.73 -38.66
N LEU A 392 18.41 24.69 -37.85
CA LEU A 392 17.26 25.55 -38.16
C LEU A 392 17.58 26.61 -39.23
N GLU A 393 18.84 27.01 -39.36
CA GLU A 393 19.34 27.88 -40.44
C GLU A 393 19.11 27.25 -41.82
N GLN A 394 19.08 25.91 -41.91
CA GLN A 394 18.78 25.20 -43.16
C GLN A 394 17.34 25.43 -43.65
N PHE A 395 16.40 25.87 -42.79
CA PHE A 395 15.04 26.20 -43.21
C PHE A 395 14.95 27.57 -43.91
N GLY A 396 15.99 28.40 -43.78
CA GLY A 396 16.08 29.72 -44.42
C GLY A 396 16.89 29.73 -45.72
N ALA A 397 17.46 28.60 -46.13
CA ALA A 397 18.13 28.40 -47.41
C ALA A 397 17.13 27.84 -48.44
#